data_AF-A0A964TFM8-F1
#
_entry.id   AF-A0A964TFM8-F1
#
_cell.length_a   1.000
_cell.length_b   1.000
_cell.length_c   1.000
_cell.angle_alpha   90.00
_cell.angle_beta   90.00
_cell.angle_gamma   90.00
#
_symmetry.space_group_name_H-M   'P 1'
#
loop_
_entity.id
_entity.type
_entity.pdbx_description
1 polymer ?
#
loop_
_entity_poly.entity_id
_entity_poly.type
_entity_poly.pdbx_seq_one_letter_code
_entity_poly.pdbx_strand_id
1 'polypeptide(L)'
;MEKTFFKNQTFHVLIIFALGFLICWNLYIFLISKSLVALIPTVIQVVVLTLVLMKHKHAKMGINVWAVILMLGGGLVILGKLMKLSIGDDITDGLGKLILNVIIFSAGLAIYNFNQKTVEVKRIDTKTEE
;
A
#
# COMPACT_ATOMS: atom_id res chain seq x y z
N MET A 1 -5.77 26.34 4.12
CA MET A 1 -5.84 25.10 3.28
C MET A 1 -5.10 23.97 4.00
N GLU A 2 -5.63 22.75 4.04
CA GLU A 2 -4.94 21.61 4.68
C GLU A 2 -3.97 20.95 3.69
N LYS A 3 -2.69 20.79 4.07
CA LYS A 3 -1.69 20.09 3.25
C LYS A 3 -1.04 18.97 4.06
N THR A 4 -0.59 17.94 3.35
CA THR A 4 0.16 16.84 3.96
C THR A 4 1.64 17.19 3.98
N PHE A 5 2.23 17.12 5.18
CA PHE A 5 3.64 17.34 5.40
C PHE A 5 4.31 16.01 5.70
N PHE A 6 5.27 15.63 4.86
CA PHE A 6 6.10 14.44 5.06
C PHE A 6 7.32 14.88 5.88
N LYS A 7 7.34 14.51 7.16
CA LYS A 7 8.45 14.84 8.07
C LYS A 7 9.75 14.12 7.68
N ASN A 8 9.62 12.94 7.06
CA ASN A 8 10.75 12.15 6.57
C ASN A 8 10.74 12.10 5.03
N GLN A 9 11.72 12.74 4.41
CA GLN A 9 11.87 12.77 2.95
C GLN A 9 12.21 11.38 2.38
N THR A 10 12.94 10.55 3.12
CA THR A 10 13.25 9.17 2.71
C THR A 10 11.98 8.35 2.58
N PHE A 11 11.04 8.46 3.53
CA PHE A 11 9.77 7.75 3.48
C PHE A 11 8.90 8.20 2.29
N HIS A 12 8.90 9.50 2.00
CA HIS A 12 8.19 10.06 0.86
C HIS A 12 8.70 9.47 -0.47
N VAL A 13 10.02 9.42 -0.67
CA VAL A 13 10.63 8.82 -1.86
C VAL A 13 10.36 7.31 -1.91
N LEU A 14 10.45 6.63 -0.77
CA LEU A 14 10.24 5.18 -0.68
C LEU A 14 8.80 4.78 -1.04
N ILE A 15 7.78 5.54 -0.59
CA ILE A 15 6.39 5.31 -1.01
C ILE A 15 6.20 5.53 -2.50
N ILE A 16 6.74 6.62 -3.04
CA ILE A 16 6.64 6.91 -4.48
C ILE A 16 7.25 5.77 -5.28
N PHE A 17 8.42 5.29 -4.86
CA PHE A 17 9.10 4.19 -5.53
C PHE A 17 8.33 2.87 -5.38
N ALA A 18 7.80 2.57 -4.20
CA ALA A 18 7.00 1.37 -3.96
C ALA A 18 5.72 1.36 -4.79
N LEU A 19 4.96 2.47 -4.79
CA LEU A 19 3.74 2.62 -5.60
C LEU A 19 4.07 2.54 -7.10
N GLY A 20 5.11 3.25 -7.56
CA GLY A 20 5.54 3.23 -8.95
C GLY A 20 5.96 1.83 -9.41
N PHE A 21 6.76 1.13 -8.61
CA PHE A 21 7.19 -0.24 -8.92
C PHE A 21 5.99 -1.19 -9.02
N LEU A 22 5.05 -1.12 -8.08
CA LEU A 22 3.84 -1.95 -8.10
C LEU A 22 2.90 -1.63 -9.27
N ILE A 23 2.77 -0.36 -9.64
CA ILE A 23 2.00 0.04 -10.83
C ILE A 23 2.63 -0.55 -12.09
N CYS A 24 3.95 -0.41 -12.26
CA CYS A 24 4.68 -1.01 -13.38
C CYS A 24 4.52 -2.53 -13.41
N TRP A 25 4.60 -3.18 -12.26
CA TRP A 25 4.41 -4.63 -12.14
C TRP A 25 2.99 -5.06 -12.52
N ASN A 26 1.96 -4.36 -12.03
CA ASN A 26 0.57 -4.65 -12.38
C ASN A 26 0.28 -4.39 -13.87
N LEU A 27 0.85 -3.34 -14.46
CA LEU A 27 0.78 -3.08 -15.90
C LEU A 27 1.45 -4.19 -16.72
N TYR A 28 2.62 -4.67 -16.29
CA TYR A 28 3.29 -5.80 -16.93
C TYR A 28 2.42 -7.08 -16.89
N ILE A 29 1.82 -7.39 -15.74
CA ILE A 29 0.89 -8.51 -15.60
C ILE A 29 -0.33 -8.31 -16.50
N PHE A 30 -0.89 -7.10 -16.57
CA PHE A 30 -2.02 -6.79 -17.44
C PHE A 30 -1.68 -7.05 -18.91
N LEU A 31 -0.50 -6.65 -19.38
CA LEU A 31 -0.06 -6.85 -20.76
C LEU A 31 0.08 -8.33 -21.13
N ILE A 32 0.58 -9.15 -20.21
CA ILE A 32 0.78 -10.59 -20.44
C ILE A 32 -0.52 -11.39 -20.27
N SER A 33 -1.23 -11.17 -19.17
CA SER A 33 -2.41 -11.96 -18.81
C SER A 33 -3.69 -11.49 -19.47
N LYS A 34 -3.70 -10.28 -20.06
CA LYS A 34 -4.89 -9.57 -20.58
C LYS A 34 -6.04 -9.47 -19.56
N SER A 35 -5.73 -9.60 -18.27
CA SER A 35 -6.73 -9.64 -17.21
C SER A 35 -7.09 -8.23 -16.75
N LEU A 36 -8.29 -7.78 -17.11
CA LEU A 36 -8.87 -6.51 -16.63
C LEU A 36 -8.90 -6.39 -15.10
N VAL A 37 -8.86 -7.52 -14.38
CA VAL A 37 -8.84 -7.56 -12.91
C VAL A 37 -7.56 -6.92 -12.35
N ALA A 38 -6.44 -6.99 -13.07
CA ALA A 38 -5.17 -6.33 -12.66
C ALA A 38 -5.24 -4.80 -12.77
N LEU A 39 -6.22 -4.25 -13.50
CA LEU A 39 -6.35 -2.82 -13.74
C LEU A 39 -6.98 -2.09 -12.54
N ILE A 40 -7.87 -2.76 -11.79
CA ILE A 40 -8.50 -2.23 -10.58
C ILE A 40 -7.46 -1.78 -9.53
N PRO A 41 -6.54 -2.66 -9.06
CA PRO A 41 -5.53 -2.24 -8.08
C PRO A 41 -4.57 -1.18 -8.66
N THR A 42 -4.32 -1.20 -9.97
CA THR A 42 -3.48 -0.20 -10.65
C THR A 42 -4.10 1.20 -10.57
N VAL A 43 -5.40 1.34 -10.87
CA VAL A 43 -6.10 2.64 -10.80
C VAL A 43 -6.07 3.19 -9.38
N ILE A 44 -6.33 2.34 -8.37
CA ILE A 44 -6.28 2.75 -6.97
C ILE A 44 -4.86 3.24 -6.60
N GLN A 45 -3.82 2.50 -7.01
CA GLN A 45 -2.43 2.88 -6.75
C GLN A 45 -2.05 4.20 -7.43
N VAL A 46 -2.50 4.44 -8.66
CA VAL A 46 -2.27 5.71 -9.38
C VAL A 46 -2.92 6.87 -8.64
N VAL A 47 -4.16 6.73 -8.18
CA VAL A 47 -4.85 7.78 -7.41
C VAL A 47 -4.09 8.11 -6.12
N VAL A 48 -3.64 7.08 -5.39
CA VAL A 48 -2.84 7.28 -4.17
C VAL A 48 -1.52 7.97 -4.50
N LEU A 49 -0.83 7.57 -5.57
CA LEU A 49 0.41 8.19 -6.00
C LEU A 49 0.22 9.68 -6.34
N THR A 50 -0.83 10.03 -7.08
CA THR A 50 -1.16 11.43 -7.38
C THR A 50 -1.41 12.24 -6.11
N LEU A 51 -2.16 11.70 -5.14
CA LEU A 51 -2.39 12.37 -3.86
C LEU A 51 -1.09 12.62 -3.09
N VAL A 52 -0.17 11.64 -3.10
CA VAL A 52 1.16 11.75 -2.47
C VAL A 52 2.00 12.83 -3.15
N LEU A 53 2.09 12.82 -4.47
CA LEU A 53 2.86 13.81 -5.24
C LEU A 53 2.32 15.23 -5.05
N MET A 54 0.99 15.40 -5.02
CA MET A 54 0.35 16.70 -4.81
C MET A 54 0.37 17.15 -3.34
N LYS A 55 0.88 16.32 -2.41
CA LYS A 55 0.85 16.56 -0.95
C LYS A 55 -0.55 16.96 -0.47
N HIS A 56 -1.57 16.37 -1.07
CA HIS A 56 -2.97 16.70 -0.83
C HIS A 56 -3.39 16.20 0.56
N LYS A 57 -4.34 16.87 1.24
CA LYS A 57 -4.80 16.51 2.60
C LYS A 57 -5.21 15.03 2.76
N HIS A 58 -5.64 14.38 1.68
CA HIS A 58 -6.05 12.98 1.67
C HIS A 58 -4.90 11.99 1.39
N ALA A 59 -3.67 12.45 1.17
CA ALA A 59 -2.52 11.58 0.91
C ALA A 59 -2.27 10.60 2.07
N LYS A 60 -2.34 11.09 3.32
CA LYS A 60 -2.21 10.25 4.52
C LYS A 60 -3.27 9.13 4.54
N MET A 61 -4.52 9.48 4.23
CA MET A 61 -5.62 8.53 4.19
C MET A 61 -5.46 7.53 3.04
N GLY A 62 -5.04 7.99 1.86
CA GLY A 62 -4.77 7.15 0.71
C GLY A 62 -3.68 6.11 0.98
N ILE A 63 -2.55 6.52 1.57
CA ILE A 63 -1.48 5.59 1.98
C ILE A 63 -2.00 4.59 3.01
N ASN A 64 -2.80 5.03 3.99
CA ASN A 64 -3.37 4.13 5.00
C ASN A 64 -4.30 3.07 4.37
N VAL A 65 -5.24 3.49 3.53
CA VAL A 65 -6.17 2.57 2.86
C VAL A 65 -5.39 1.58 1.99
N TRP A 66 -4.41 2.07 1.24
CA TRP A 66 -3.56 1.22 0.42
C TRP A 66 -2.76 0.20 1.23
N ALA A 67 -2.18 0.62 2.36
CA ALA A 67 -1.47 -0.27 3.28
C ALA A 67 -2.40 -1.34 3.87
N VAL A 68 -3.63 -0.97 4.23
CA VAL A 68 -4.65 -1.92 4.73
C VAL A 68 -5.01 -2.94 3.66
N ILE A 69 -5.19 -2.53 2.40
CA ILE A 69 -5.46 -3.46 1.29
C ILE A 69 -4.31 -4.46 1.11
N LEU A 70 -3.05 -4.00 1.19
CA LEU A 70 -1.88 -4.90 1.16
C LEU A 70 -1.89 -5.90 2.32
N MET A 71 -2.19 -5.44 3.53
CA MET A 71 -2.30 -6.30 4.71
C MET A 71 -3.44 -7.32 4.55
N LEU A 72 -4.61 -6.92 4.04
CA LEU A 72 -5.72 -7.85 3.82
C LEU A 72 -5.38 -8.91 2.77
N GLY A 73 -4.71 -8.52 1.69
CA GLY A 73 -4.27 -9.45 0.64
C GLY A 73 -3.37 -10.56 1.19
N GLY A 74 -2.29 -10.19 1.89
CA GLY A 74 -1.39 -11.18 2.51
C GLY A 74 -2.03 -11.93 3.68
N GLY A 75 -2.79 -11.21 4.51
CA GLY A 75 -3.41 -11.74 5.72
C GLY A 75 -4.48 -12.80 5.46
N LEU A 76 -5.34 -12.60 4.45
CA LEU A 76 -6.36 -13.58 4.05
C LEU A 76 -5.73 -14.89 3.56
N VAL A 77 -4.63 -14.80 2.81
CA VAL A 77 -3.93 -16.00 2.31
C VAL A 77 -3.25 -16.76 3.46
N ILE A 78 -2.64 -16.04 4.41
CA ILE A 78 -2.04 -16.63 5.61
C ILE A 78 -3.12 -17.33 6.44
N LEU A 79 -4.25 -16.65 6.73
CA LEU A 79 -5.36 -17.22 7.48
C LEU A 79 -5.96 -18.45 6.80
N GLY A 80 -6.18 -18.39 5.49
CA GLY A 80 -6.69 -19.53 4.73
C GLY A 80 -5.78 -20.76 4.80
N LYS A 81 -4.46 -20.55 4.79
CA LYS A 81 -3.49 -21.65 4.94
C LYS A 81 -3.39 -22.17 6.37
N LEU A 82 -3.53 -21.33 7.38
CA LEU A 82 -3.62 -21.76 8.78
C LEU A 82 -4.86 -22.64 9.02
N MET A 83 -6.00 -22.27 8.45
CA MET A 83 -7.22 -23.10 8.52
C MET A 83 -7.01 -24.47 7.87
N LYS A 84 -6.37 -24.52 6.69
CA LYS A 84 -6.04 -25.80 6.03
C LYS A 84 -5.15 -26.68 6.89
N LEU A 85 -4.12 -26.11 7.51
CA LEU A 85 -3.26 -26.82 8.45
C LEU A 85 -4.04 -27.39 9.63
N SER A 86 -4.99 -26.63 10.19
CA SER A 86 -5.83 -27.09 11.31
C SER A 86 -6.75 -28.26 10.96
N ILE A 87 -7.08 -28.45 9.68
CA ILE A 87 -7.95 -29.54 9.20
C ILE A 87 -7.11 -30.76 8.77
N GLY A 88 -5.77 -30.69 8.85
CA GLY A 88 -4.86 -31.78 8.50
C GLY A 88 -4.55 -31.89 7.01
N ASP A 89 -4.82 -30.84 6.23
CA ASP A 89 -4.53 -30.76 4.80
C ASP A 89 -3.05 -30.41 4.55
N ASP A 90 -2.44 -30.98 3.50
CA ASP A 90 -1.02 -30.82 3.24
C ASP A 90 -0.72 -29.42 2.68
N ILE A 91 0.01 -28.61 3.44
CA ILE A 91 0.32 -27.20 3.12
C ILE A 91 1.69 -27.00 2.44
N THR A 92 2.45 -28.09 2.27
CA THR A 92 3.81 -28.07 1.70
C THR A 92 3.85 -27.52 0.27
N ASP A 93 2.78 -27.73 -0.51
CA ASP A 93 2.68 -27.34 -1.94
C ASP A 93 2.54 -25.81 -2.20
N GLY A 94 2.87 -24.99 -1.20
CA GLY A 94 2.83 -23.54 -1.36
C GLY A 94 3.52 -22.73 -0.27
N LEU A 95 4.54 -23.29 0.39
CA LEU A 95 5.36 -22.58 1.37
C LEU A 95 6.02 -21.33 0.78
N GLY A 96 6.52 -21.40 -0.46
CA GLY A 96 7.11 -20.24 -1.15
C GLY A 96 6.12 -19.08 -1.34
N LYS A 97 4.86 -19.39 -1.70
CA LYS A 97 3.79 -18.38 -1.78
C LYS A 97 3.45 -17.83 -0.39
N LEU A 98 3.54 -18.64 0.66
CA LEU A 98 3.30 -18.24 2.04
C LEU A 98 4.32 -17.19 2.50
N ILE A 99 5.61 -17.43 2.27
CA ILE A 99 6.70 -16.50 2.60
C ILE A 99 6.48 -15.16 1.90
N LEU A 100 6.16 -15.18 0.60
CA LEU A 100 5.88 -13.97 -0.16
C LEU A 100 4.69 -13.19 0.41
N ASN A 101 3.61 -13.87 0.83
CA ASN A 101 2.46 -13.22 1.48
C ASN A 101 2.80 -12.62 2.85
N VAL A 102 3.68 -13.26 3.64
CA VAL A 102 4.18 -12.71 4.91
C VAL A 102 5.04 -11.46 4.67
N ILE A 103 5.85 -11.44 3.62
CA ILE A 103 6.63 -10.25 3.22
C ILE A 103 5.68 -9.12 2.81
N ILE A 104 4.67 -9.39 1.98
CA ILE A 104 3.67 -8.39 1.57
C ILE A 104 2.90 -7.84 2.78
N PHE A 105 2.48 -8.72 3.68
CA PHE A 105 1.79 -8.33 4.91
C PHE A 105 2.65 -7.43 5.80
N SER A 106 3.89 -7.82 6.05
CA SER A 106 4.82 -7.04 6.88
C SER A 106 5.19 -5.71 6.23
N ALA A 107 5.33 -5.65 4.90
CA ALA A 107 5.49 -4.40 4.17
C ALA A 107 4.28 -3.47 4.35
N GLY A 108 3.06 -3.98 4.21
CA GLY A 108 1.84 -3.22 4.48
C GLY A 108 1.80 -2.66 5.91
N LEU A 109 2.15 -3.47 6.90
CA LEU A 109 2.21 -3.05 8.30
C LEU A 109 3.26 -1.96 8.54
N ALA A 110 4.46 -2.13 7.96
CA ALA A 110 5.52 -1.15 8.06
C ALA A 110 5.08 0.19 7.46
N ILE A 111 4.53 0.18 6.25
CA ILE A 111 4.04 1.38 5.56
C ILE A 111 2.96 2.09 6.39
N TYR A 112 2.01 1.34 6.96
CA TYR A 112 0.99 1.91 7.84
C TYR A 112 1.59 2.60 9.06
N ASN A 113 2.51 1.94 9.76
CA ASN A 113 3.14 2.48 10.97
C ASN A 113 4.01 3.71 10.66
N PHE A 114 4.82 3.65 9.59
CA PHE A 114 5.62 4.79 9.16
C PHE A 114 4.74 5.95 8.67
N ASN A 115 3.64 5.69 7.98
CA ASN A 115 2.70 6.74 7.56
C ASN A 115 2.12 7.48 8.77
N GLN A 116 1.74 6.75 9.82
CA GLN A 116 1.24 7.38 11.05
C GLN A 116 2.31 8.24 11.74
N LYS A 117 3.57 7.80 11.75
CA LYS A 117 4.68 8.49 12.42
C LYS A 117 5.27 9.67 11.64
N THR A 118 5.23 9.63 10.31
CA THR A 118 5.98 10.56 9.46
C THR A 118 5.11 11.49 8.63
N VAL A 119 3.80 11.22 8.56
CA VAL A 119 2.86 12.01 7.76
C VAL A 119 1.91 12.76 8.68
N GLU A 120 2.02 14.08 8.66
CA GLU A 120 1.16 15.00 9.40
C GLU A 120 0.29 15.78 8.41
N VAL A 121 -1.00 15.94 8.73
CA VAL A 121 -1.88 16.85 7.99
C VAL A 121 -1.92 18.15 8.79
N LYS A 122 -1.33 19.21 8.26
CA LYS A 122 -1.33 20.53 8.91
C LYS A 122 -2.35 21.45 8.23
N ARG A 123 -3.13 22.16 9.02
CA ARG A 123 -3.88 23.32 8.54
C ARG A 123 -2.88 24.44 8.28
N ILE A 124 -2.80 24.90 7.03
CA ILE A 124 -2.21 26.20 6.75
C ILE A 124 -3.31 27.18 7.12
N ASP A 125 -3.26 27.67 8.35
CA ASP A 125 -4.02 28.84 8.74
C ASP A 125 -3.37 30.01 8.00
N THR A 126 -4.13 30.57 7.06
CA THR A 126 -3.78 31.84 6.45
C THR A 126 -3.82 32.85 7.59
N LYS A 127 -2.67 33.17 8.18
CA LYS A 127 -2.55 34.42 8.92
C LYS A 127 -2.76 35.52 7.89
N THR A 128 -3.95 36.10 7.90
CA THR A 128 -4.20 37.43 7.38
C THR A 128 -3.32 38.37 8.20
N GLU A 129 -2.15 38.70 7.67
CA GLU A 129 -1.41 39.89 8.07
C GLU A 129 -1.95 41.03 7.21
N GLU A 130 -2.92 41.79 7.74
CA GLU A 130 -3.15 43.20 7.44
C GLU A 130 -3.63 43.92 8.71
#